data_AF-A0AAE7NLS0-F1
#
_entry.id   AF-A0AAE7NLS0-F1
#
_cell.length_a   1.000
_cell.length_b   1.000
_cell.length_c   1.000
_cell.angle_alpha   90.00
_cell.angle_beta   90.00
_cell.angle_gamma   90.00
#
_symmetry.space_group_name_H-M   'P 1'
#
loop_
_entity.id
_entity.type
_entity.pdbx_description
1 polymer ?
#
loop_
_entity_poly.entity_id
_entity_poly.type
_entity_poly.pdbx_seq_one_letter_code
_entity_poly.pdbx_strand_id
1 'polypeptide(L)' 'MFQIQPNAYIIEIHDRAAGIITRDERGFRFFSSERLFDSLEGRQFRSARDAERAARAVFSERSRRANSQLFAT' A
#
# COMPACT_ATOMS: atom_id res chain seq x y z
N MET A 1 -10.69 -25.99 18.57
CA MET A 1 -9.49 -25.21 18.18
C MET A 1 -9.96 -23.97 17.43
N PHE A 2 -9.67 -22.76 17.93
CA PHE A 2 -9.85 -21.54 17.13
C PHE A 2 -8.62 -21.38 16.24
N GLN A 3 -8.79 -21.57 14.94
CA GLN A 3 -7.71 -21.34 13.99
C GLN A 3 -7.56 -19.83 13.83
N ILE A 4 -6.57 -19.25 14.51
CA ILE A 4 -6.18 -17.85 14.30
C ILE A 4 -5.43 -17.82 12.97
N GLN A 5 -6.17 -17.68 11.86
CA GLN A 5 -5.54 -17.42 10.57
C GLN A 5 -5.13 -15.94 10.54
N PRO A 6 -3.83 -15.61 10.50
CA PRO A 6 -3.41 -14.24 10.23
C PRO A 6 -3.89 -13.89 8.82
N ASN A 7 -4.92 -13.06 8.74
CA ASN A 7 -5.46 -12.58 7.47
C ASN A 7 -4.54 -11.47 6.95
N ALA A 8 -3.37 -11.87 6.45
CA ALA A 8 -2.39 -10.99 5.87
C ALA A 8 -2.31 -11.14 4.34
N TYR A 9 -2.28 -10.02 3.63
CA TYR A 9 -2.28 -9.97 2.17
C TYR A 9 -1.16 -9.06 1.68
N ILE A 10 -0.40 -9.48 0.67
CA ILE A 10 0.57 -8.60 0.01
C ILE A 10 -0.14 -7.81 -1.07
N ILE A 11 0.14 -6.52 -1.17
CA ILE A 11 -0.26 -5.67 -2.28
C ILE A 11 0.95 -5.45 -3.18
N GLU A 12 0.82 -5.86 -4.44
CA GLU A 12 1.84 -5.68 -5.47
C GLU A 12 1.36 -4.69 -6.53
N ILE A 13 2.23 -3.74 -6.91
CA ILE A 13 1.97 -2.72 -7.93
C ILE A 13 3.15 -2.72 -8.90
N HIS A 14 2.91 -3.07 -10.17
CA HIS A 14 3.92 -3.08 -11.24
C HIS A 14 5.21 -3.83 -10.81
N ASP A 15 5.05 -5.09 -10.40
CA ASP A 15 6.14 -6.00 -9.98
C ASP A 15 6.91 -5.54 -8.72
N ARG A 16 6.31 -4.65 -7.93
CA ARG A 16 6.85 -4.16 -6.66
C ARG A 16 5.90 -4.43 -5.51
N ALA A 17 6.42 -4.95 -4.41
CA ALA A 17 5.66 -5.05 -3.17
C ALA A 17 5.42 -3.64 -2.63
N ALA A 18 4.16 -3.19 -2.69
CA ALA A 18 3.79 -1.90 -2.11
C ALA A 18 3.74 -1.96 -0.59
N GLY A 19 3.21 -3.07 -0.08
CA GLY A 19 3.07 -3.28 1.34
C GLY A 19 2.34 -4.58 1.66
N ILE A 20 2.32 -4.92 2.95
CA ILE A 20 1.48 -5.97 3.50
C ILE A 20 0.29 -5.35 4.22
N ILE A 21 -0.86 -5.99 4.13
CA ILE A 21 -2.06 -5.64 4.89
C ILE A 21 -2.37 -6.73 5.88
N THR A 22 -2.60 -6.36 7.12
CA THR A 22 -3.18 -7.25 8.13
C THR A 22 -4.65 -6.89 8.34
N ARG A 23 -5.51 -7.90 8.43
CA ARG A 23 -6.90 -7.73 8.84
C ARG A 23 -7.07 -8.10 10.31
N ASP A 24 -7.68 -7.19 11.07
CA ASP A 24 -8.12 -7.40 12.45
C ASP A 24 -9.62 -7.07 12.59
N GLU A 25 -10.14 -7.10 13.82
CA GLU A 25 -11.54 -6.77 14.13
C GLU A 25 -11.91 -5.30 13.80
N ARG A 26 -10.93 -4.41 13.71
CA ARG A 26 -11.09 -2.97 13.46
C ARG A 26 -10.98 -2.62 11.98
N GLY A 27 -10.43 -3.51 11.15
CA GLY A 27 -10.37 -3.35 9.70
C GLY A 27 -9.08 -3.87 9.11
N PHE A 28 -8.53 -3.12 8.15
CA PHE A 28 -7.32 -3.47 7.43
C PHE A 28 -6.23 -2.43 7.71
N ARG A 29 -5.08 -2.86 8.22
CA ARG A 29 -3.92 -1.98 8.45
C ARG A 29 -2.85 -2.25 7.42
N PHE A 30 -2.33 -1.19 6.80
CA PHE A 30 -1.27 -1.24 5.81
C PHE A 30 0.10 -1.04 6.46
N PHE A 31 1.09 -1.81 6.00
CA PHE A 31 2.50 -1.67 6.34
C PHE A 31 3.32 -1.58 5.06
N SER A 32 4.10 -0.52 4.89
CA SER A 32 4.88 -0.24 3.68
C SER A 32 6.04 -1.23 3.53
N SER A 33 6.28 -1.67 2.30
CA SER A 33 7.46 -2.47 1.95
C SER A 33 8.54 -1.63 1.27
N GLU A 34 8.19 -0.47 0.71
CA GLU A 34 9.13 0.48 0.10
C GLU A 34 8.84 1.91 0.53
N ARG A 35 9.88 2.76 0.57
CA ARG A 35 9.79 4.19 0.91
C ARG A 35 8.78 4.97 0.06
N LEU A 36 8.50 4.47 -1.14
CA LEU A 36 7.50 5.05 -2.03
C LEU A 36 6.12 5.11 -1.35
N PHE A 37 5.81 4.12 -0.53
CA PHE A 37 4.51 3.91 0.09
C PHE A 37 4.46 4.32 1.57
N ASP A 38 5.49 4.95 2.13
CA ASP A 38 5.52 5.36 3.55
C ASP A 38 4.36 6.28 3.94
N SER A 39 3.79 7.02 2.99
CA SER A 39 2.55 7.80 3.20
C SER A 39 1.32 6.95 3.56
N LEU A 40 1.41 5.62 3.38
CA LEU A 40 0.40 4.63 3.71
C LEU A 40 0.69 3.85 4.99
N GLU A 41 1.87 4.04 5.59
CA GLU A 41 2.30 3.29 6.77
C GLU A 41 1.32 3.45 7.94
N GLY A 42 0.89 2.33 8.51
CA GLY A 42 -0.05 2.26 9.62
C GLY A 42 -1.47 2.73 9.30
N ARG A 43 -1.77 3.16 8.07
CA ARG A 43 -3.12 3.63 7.71
C ARG A 43 -4.12 2.50 7.76
N GLN A 44 -5.29 2.81 8.34
CA GLN A 44 -6.43 1.90 8.39
C GLN A 44 -7.34 2.10 7.18
N PHE A 45 -7.82 1.00 6.63
CA PHE A 45 -8.72 0.93 5.49
C PHE A 45 -9.93 0.05 5.82
N ARG A 46 -11.05 0.35 5.15
CA ARG A 46 -12.30 -0.41 5.30
C ARG A 46 -12.24 -1.76 4.58
N SER A 47 -11.40 -1.86 3.55
CA SER A 47 -11.15 -3.08 2.79
C SER A 47 -9.72 -3.13 2.23
N ALA A 48 -9.23 -4.33 1.94
CA ALA A 48 -7.97 -4.50 1.21
C ALA A 48 -7.97 -3.78 -0.15
N ARG A 49 -9.13 -3.74 -0.83
CA ARG A 49 -9.28 -3.05 -2.13
C ARG A 49 -9.13 -1.53 -2.01
N ASP A 50 -9.59 -0.93 -0.91
CA ASP A 50 -9.38 0.52 -0.67
C ASP A 50 -7.91 0.84 -0.51
N ALA A 51 -7.17 -0.02 0.18
CA ALA A 51 -5.75 0.13 0.39
C ALA A 51 -4.95 -0.08 -0.91
N GLU A 52 -5.35 -1.04 -1.76
CA GLU A 52 -4.77 -1.21 -3.10
C GLU A 52 -4.97 0.05 -3.95
N ARG A 53 -6.18 0.63 -3.94
CA ARG A 53 -6.44 1.89 -4.65
C ARG A 53 -5.56 3.02 -4.12
N ALA A 54 -5.35 3.11 -2.81
CA ALA A 54 -4.46 4.10 -2.22
C ALA A 54 -3.00 3.89 -2.66
N ALA A 55 -2.50 2.64 -2.67
CA ALA A 55 -1.17 2.31 -3.16
C ALA A 55 -0.98 2.69 -4.63
N ARG A 56 -1.96 2.38 -5.49
CA ARG A 56 -1.95 2.81 -6.91
C ARG A 56 -1.90 4.32 -7.07
N ALA A 57 -2.65 5.07 -6.26
CA ALA A 57 -2.65 6.53 -6.30
C ALA A 57 -1.28 7.12 -5.92
N VAL A 58 -0.65 6.61 -4.86
CA VAL A 58 0.70 7.02 -4.42
C VAL A 58 1.74 6.74 -5.51
N PHE A 59 1.70 5.55 -6.10
CA PHE A 59 2.59 5.18 -7.21
C PHE A 59 2.43 6.14 -8.39
N SER A 60 1.19 6.39 -8.84
CA SER A 60 0.91 7.30 -9.95
C SER A 60 1.36 8.74 -9.68
N GLU A 61 1.15 9.26 -8.47
CA GLU A 61 1.61 10.60 -8.08
C GLU A 61 3.13 10.71 -8.17
N ARG A 62 3.85 9.72 -7.61
CA ARG A 62 5.32 9.70 -7.61
C ARG A 62 5.89 9.53 -9.01
N SER A 63 5.31 8.69 -9.85
CA SER A 63 5.72 8.56 -11.26
C SER A 63 5.56 9.88 -12.01
N ARG A 64 4.46 10.61 -11.78
CA ARG A 64 4.25 11.95 -12.37
C ARG A 64 5.29 12.96 -11.90
N ARG A 65 5.60 12.99 -10.60
CA ARG A 65 6.63 13.89 -10.05
C ARG A 65 8.02 13.57 -10.61
N ALA A 66 8.42 12.31 -10.62
CA ALA A 66 9.71 11.90 -11.18
C ALA A 66 9.84 12.28 -12.65
N ASN A 67 8.77 12.08 -13.44
CA ASN A 67 8.74 12.49 -14.84
C ASN A 67 8.90 14.01 -14.98
N SER A 68 8.20 14.82 -14.17
CA SER A 68 8.33 16.29 -14.22
C SER A 68 9.72 16.81 -13.85
N GLN A 69 10.44 16.12 -12.95
CA GLN A 69 11.80 16.53 -12.55
C GLN A 69 12.83 16.32 -13.68
N LEU A 70 12.61 15.32 -14.54
CA LEU A 70 13.50 15.04 -15.68
C LEU A 70 13.43 16.13 -16.78
N PHE A 71 12.32 16.86 -16.88
CA PHE A 71 12.12 17.91 -17.88
C PHE A 71 12.44 19.32 -17.38
N ALA A 72 12.91 19.47 -16.15
CA ALA A 72 13.18 20.76 -15.51
C ALA A 72 14.67 21.17 -15.47
N THR A 73 15.52 20.58 -16.32
CA THR A 73 16.96 20.88 -16.42
C THR A 73 17.27 21.78 -17.61
#